data_AF-A0A2E7L872-F1
#
_entry.id   AF-A0A2E7L872-F1
#
_cell.length_a   1.000
_cell.length_b   1.000
_cell.length_c   1.000
_cell.angle_alpha   90.00
_cell.angle_beta   90.00
_cell.angle_gamma   90.00
#
_symmetry.space_group_name_H-M   'P 1'
#
loop_
_entity.id
_entity.type
_entity.pdbx_description
1 polymer ?
#
loop_
_entity_poly.entity_id
_entity_poly.type
_entity_poly.pdbx_seq_one_letter_code
_entity_poly.pdbx_strand_id
1 'polypeptide(L)'
;MVDDADQLVMHVFDEDRDVLRRLLTTDKYFVAYLGSREHIAKDLHYIKTNKNDANFRFNTQYVQRAEAAGRHPIPIEGPDARQYVGFYNLDHETWDYPTEQPFTMPAKQRAGILMHPAWLIAWSGNFDNDPIRRGKWIREHLLAGSLPDVPLDVNAVVPDNPHQTLRERLQVTREAYCWKCHRQMDPLGLPFEQFDDFGRHRTRALVGELLTIFPERHTEAARQPIDVTGAVVASGDQALDGEVENAFELVHRLADSPRVRQSFVRHAFRFWMGRNETLEDSPVLMAADEAYVRTGGSMKALIASLLSSDAFLYRKQQ
;
A
#
# COMPACT_ATOMS: atom_id res chain seq x y z
N MET A 1 6.64 2.33 9.88
CA MET A 1 5.81 2.01 8.70
C MET A 1 6.67 1.58 7.53
N VAL A 2 7.77 2.28 7.24
CA VAL A 2 8.71 1.83 6.20
C VAL A 2 9.29 0.47 6.56
N ASP A 3 9.76 0.31 7.80
CA ASP A 3 10.31 -0.97 8.26
C ASP A 3 9.29 -2.12 8.21
N ASP A 4 8.03 -1.88 8.60
CA ASP A 4 6.95 -2.88 8.47
C ASP A 4 6.71 -3.28 6.99
N ALA A 5 6.73 -2.30 6.08
CA ALA A 5 6.57 -2.56 4.65
C ALA A 5 7.76 -3.35 4.09
N ASP A 6 8.98 -2.99 4.51
CA ASP A 6 10.21 -3.69 4.14
C ASP A 6 10.16 -5.14 4.60
N GLN A 7 9.75 -5.40 5.84
CA GLN A 7 9.60 -6.77 6.34
C GLN A 7 8.54 -7.57 5.57
N LEU A 8 7.41 -6.96 5.19
CA LEU A 8 6.42 -7.61 4.33
C LEU A 8 7.04 -8.00 2.99
N VAL A 9 7.74 -7.07 2.33
CA VAL A 9 8.39 -7.30 1.03
C VAL A 9 9.45 -8.38 1.14
N MET A 10 10.33 -8.29 2.15
CA MET A 10 11.41 -9.24 2.37
C MET A 10 10.89 -10.63 2.74
N HIS A 11 9.85 -10.73 3.55
CA HIS A 11 9.22 -12.01 3.86
C HIS A 11 8.65 -12.70 2.61
N VAL A 12 7.95 -11.95 1.75
CA VAL A 12 7.44 -12.51 0.48
C VAL A 12 8.58 -12.89 -0.46
N PHE A 13 9.65 -12.08 -0.51
CA PHE A 13 10.85 -12.36 -1.30
C PHE A 13 11.62 -13.60 -0.80
N ASP A 14 11.71 -13.80 0.50
CA ASP A 14 12.43 -14.93 1.10
C ASP A 14 11.72 -16.24 0.80
N GLU A 15 10.38 -16.25 0.91
CA GLU A 15 9.57 -17.41 0.51
C GLU A 15 9.54 -17.66 -1.01
N ASP A 16 9.77 -16.61 -1.81
CA ASP A 16 10.07 -16.67 -3.24
C ASP A 16 9.08 -17.50 -4.09
N ARG A 17 7.78 -17.39 -3.79
CA ARG A 17 6.71 -18.09 -4.49
C ARG A 17 5.54 -17.16 -4.75
N ASP A 18 5.03 -17.15 -5.98
CA ASP A 18 3.93 -16.28 -6.42
C ASP A 18 4.14 -14.82 -5.99
N VAL A 19 5.39 -14.34 -6.07
CA VAL A 19 5.86 -13.10 -5.40
C VAL A 19 4.97 -11.90 -5.70
N LEU A 20 4.66 -11.63 -6.97
CA LEU A 20 3.81 -10.50 -7.37
C LEU A 20 2.40 -10.61 -6.77
N ARG A 21 1.77 -11.79 -6.89
CA ARG A 21 0.43 -12.01 -6.36
C ARG A 21 0.42 -11.80 -4.86
N ARG A 22 1.37 -12.37 -4.13
CA ARG A 22 1.47 -12.24 -2.67
C ARG A 22 1.75 -10.82 -2.22
N LEU A 23 2.65 -10.09 -2.90
CA LEU A 23 2.87 -8.67 -2.63
C LEU A 23 1.58 -7.85 -2.78
N LEU A 24 0.69 -8.25 -3.68
CA LEU A 24 -0.57 -7.55 -3.96
C LEU A 24 -1.75 -8.01 -3.09
N THR A 25 -1.78 -9.26 -2.63
CA THR A 25 -3.00 -9.84 -2.03
C THR A 25 -2.81 -10.45 -0.64
N THR A 26 -1.60 -10.48 -0.07
CA THR A 26 -1.37 -11.08 1.25
C THR A 26 -2.16 -10.38 2.35
N ASP A 27 -2.75 -11.16 3.26
CA ASP A 27 -3.36 -10.66 4.50
C ASP A 27 -2.38 -10.72 5.69
N LYS A 28 -1.16 -11.20 5.45
CA LYS A 28 -0.08 -11.34 6.42
C LYS A 28 0.76 -10.05 6.48
N TYR A 29 0.81 -9.42 7.66
CA TYR A 29 1.50 -8.16 7.88
C TYR A 29 2.48 -8.24 9.05
N PHE A 30 3.48 -7.36 8.98
CA PHE A 30 4.32 -7.00 10.12
C PHE A 30 3.83 -5.66 10.67
N VAL A 31 3.70 -5.55 11.99
CA VAL A 31 3.34 -4.32 12.68
C VAL A 31 4.20 -4.21 13.93
N ALA A 32 5.06 -3.19 13.97
CA ALA A 32 5.96 -2.95 15.10
C ALA A 32 6.79 -4.21 15.45
N TYR A 33 7.24 -4.96 14.44
CA TYR A 33 8.04 -6.17 14.65
C TYR A 33 9.52 -5.84 14.66
N LEU A 34 10.21 -6.31 15.71
CA LEU A 34 11.61 -6.00 15.99
C LEU A 34 12.57 -7.12 15.52
N GLY A 35 12.09 -8.02 14.66
CA GLY A 35 12.89 -9.09 14.07
C GLY A 35 12.96 -10.39 14.88
N SER A 36 12.88 -10.34 16.22
CA SER A 36 12.95 -11.55 17.06
C SER A 36 12.24 -11.43 18.40
N ARG A 37 11.87 -12.58 18.98
CA ARG A 37 11.35 -12.68 20.36
C ARG A 37 12.32 -12.14 21.40
N GLU A 38 13.62 -12.29 21.17
CA GLU A 38 14.66 -11.80 22.08
C GLU A 38 14.69 -10.26 22.08
N HIS A 39 14.58 -9.62 20.92
CA HIS A 39 14.46 -8.17 20.83
C HIS A 39 13.18 -7.66 21.49
N ILE A 40 12.03 -8.31 21.23
CA ILE A 40 10.77 -7.96 21.89
C ILE A 40 10.92 -8.03 23.42
N ALA A 41 11.51 -9.11 23.94
CA ALA A 41 11.73 -9.28 25.38
C ALA A 41 12.68 -8.21 25.95
N LYS A 42 13.75 -7.87 25.23
CA LYS A 42 14.70 -6.83 25.60
C LYS A 42 14.03 -5.45 25.69
N ASP A 43 13.23 -5.09 24.70
CA ASP A 43 12.57 -3.78 24.67
C ASP A 43 11.48 -3.69 25.74
N LEU A 44 10.70 -4.76 25.95
CA LEU A 44 9.76 -4.83 27.07
C LEU A 44 10.47 -4.76 28.43
N HIS A 45 11.65 -5.37 28.57
CA HIS A 45 12.46 -5.25 29.78
C HIS A 45 12.91 -3.80 29.99
N TYR A 46 13.38 -3.12 28.94
CA TYR A 46 13.77 -1.72 29.01
C TYR A 46 12.59 -0.82 29.42
N ILE A 47 11.43 -0.98 28.75
CA ILE A 47 10.17 -0.28 29.05
C ILE A 47 9.76 -0.44 30.53
N LYS A 48 9.98 -1.62 31.13
CA LYS A 48 9.66 -1.94 32.53
C LYS A 48 10.68 -1.40 33.54
N THR A 49 11.92 -1.14 33.15
CA THR A 49 13.04 -0.91 34.10
C THR A 49 13.69 0.46 33.98
N ASN A 50 13.58 1.14 32.84
CA ASN A 50 14.23 2.42 32.63
C ASN A 50 13.50 3.58 33.33
N LYS A 51 13.80 3.80 34.61
CA LYS A 51 13.23 4.88 35.42
C LYS A 51 13.58 6.29 34.93
N ASN A 52 14.60 6.44 34.09
CA ASN A 52 15.02 7.72 33.55
C ASN A 52 14.21 8.12 32.30
N ASP A 53 13.39 7.22 31.76
CA ASP A 53 12.50 7.53 30.64
C ASP A 53 11.40 8.51 31.09
N ALA A 54 11.16 9.54 30.27
CA ALA A 54 10.14 10.56 30.57
C ALA A 54 8.72 9.95 30.65
N ASN A 55 8.48 8.87 29.93
CA ASN A 55 7.21 8.13 29.91
C ASN A 55 7.20 6.91 30.84
N PHE A 56 8.21 6.70 31.70
CA PHE A 56 8.36 5.49 32.52
C PHE A 56 7.08 5.09 33.27
N ARG A 57 6.40 6.06 33.88
CA ARG A 57 5.13 5.82 34.61
C ARG A 57 4.02 5.32 33.69
N PHE A 58 3.85 5.96 32.53
CA PHE A 58 2.84 5.57 31.54
C PHE A 58 3.16 4.21 30.91
N ASN A 59 4.43 3.97 30.60
CA ASN A 59 4.94 2.72 30.06
C ASN A 59 4.67 1.55 31.02
N THR A 60 5.02 1.71 32.30
CA THR A 60 4.79 0.70 33.32
C THR A 60 3.30 0.40 33.49
N GLN A 61 2.46 1.42 33.56
CA GLN A 61 1.00 1.26 33.67
C GLN A 61 0.40 0.58 32.44
N TYR A 62 0.84 0.93 31.23
CA TYR A 62 0.41 0.28 30.00
C TYR A 62 0.71 -1.22 30.02
N VAL A 63 1.95 -1.59 30.32
CA VAL A 63 2.38 -2.98 30.36
C VAL A 63 1.61 -3.78 31.41
N GLN A 64 1.45 -3.22 32.62
CA GLN A 64 0.66 -3.86 33.68
C GLN A 64 -0.80 -4.07 33.26
N ARG A 65 -1.42 -3.09 32.59
CA ARG A 65 -2.80 -3.21 32.08
C ARG A 65 -2.92 -4.29 31.00
N ALA A 66 -1.96 -4.36 30.07
CA ALA A 66 -1.94 -5.39 29.04
C ALA A 66 -1.80 -6.80 29.64
N GLU A 67 -0.82 -6.99 30.53
CA GLU A 67 -0.55 -8.27 31.18
C GLU A 67 -1.71 -8.72 32.08
N ALA A 68 -2.30 -7.80 32.85
CA ALA A 68 -3.48 -8.09 33.68
C ALA A 68 -4.70 -8.51 32.84
N ALA A 69 -4.80 -8.04 31.60
CA ALA A 69 -5.82 -8.44 30.64
C ALA A 69 -5.45 -9.70 29.84
N GLY A 70 -4.31 -10.34 30.14
CA GLY A 70 -3.83 -11.54 29.43
C GLY A 70 -3.31 -11.27 28.01
N ARG A 71 -2.91 -10.02 27.72
CA ARG A 71 -2.44 -9.59 26.40
C ARG A 71 -0.96 -9.29 26.40
N HIS A 72 -0.32 -9.51 25.25
CA HIS A 72 1.05 -9.09 25.02
C HIS A 72 1.10 -7.58 24.75
N PRO A 73 1.93 -6.83 25.48
CA PRO A 73 2.14 -5.41 25.23
C PRO A 73 2.92 -5.18 23.93
N ILE A 74 2.61 -4.08 23.24
CA ILE A 74 3.41 -3.59 22.11
C ILE A 74 4.77 -3.13 22.63
N PRO A 75 5.90 -3.61 22.06
CA PRO A 75 7.25 -3.29 22.52
C PRO A 75 7.70 -1.89 22.05
N ILE A 76 6.91 -0.86 22.33
CA ILE A 76 7.19 0.54 21.98
C ILE A 76 7.06 1.44 23.21
N GLU A 77 8.03 2.34 23.37
CA GLU A 77 8.08 3.36 24.42
C GLU A 77 7.20 4.57 24.11
N GLY A 78 6.50 5.07 25.13
CA GLY A 78 5.68 6.27 25.03
C GLY A 78 4.26 6.02 24.51
N PRO A 79 3.26 6.76 25.04
CA PRO A 79 1.86 6.62 24.63
C PRO A 79 1.64 7.01 23.16
N ASP A 80 2.22 8.13 22.73
CA ASP A 80 2.02 8.66 21.37
C ASP A 80 2.60 7.72 20.30
N ALA A 81 3.79 7.17 20.55
CA ALA A 81 4.43 6.25 19.60
C ALA A 81 3.63 4.95 19.42
N ARG A 82 2.88 4.49 20.44
CA ARG A 82 2.03 3.30 20.31
C ARG A 82 0.79 3.53 19.46
N GLN A 83 0.29 4.77 19.37
CA GLN A 83 -0.88 5.10 18.53
C GLN A 83 -0.63 4.81 17.05
N TYR A 84 0.63 4.68 16.65
CA TYR A 84 1.10 4.16 15.38
C TYR A 84 0.29 2.97 14.83
N VAL A 85 -0.05 1.98 15.67
CA VAL A 85 -0.78 0.79 15.22
C VAL A 85 -2.20 1.12 14.75
N GLY A 86 -2.71 2.29 15.12
CA GLY A 86 -3.96 2.87 14.61
C GLY A 86 -3.96 3.05 13.09
N PHE A 87 -2.80 3.24 12.45
CA PHE A 87 -2.69 3.27 10.98
C PHE A 87 -3.11 1.94 10.34
N TYR A 88 -3.01 0.84 11.09
CA TYR A 88 -3.47 -0.50 10.70
C TYR A 88 -4.89 -0.81 11.18
N ASN A 89 -5.62 0.18 11.74
CA ASN A 89 -6.90 0.00 12.43
C ASN A 89 -6.83 -0.90 13.67
N LEU A 90 -5.65 -0.98 14.29
CA LEU A 90 -5.46 -1.69 15.54
C LEU A 90 -5.55 -0.70 16.71
N ASP A 91 -6.15 -1.13 17.81
CA ASP A 91 -6.25 -0.31 19.01
C ASP A 91 -5.08 -0.63 19.95
N HIS A 92 -4.15 0.31 20.08
CA HIS A 92 -2.97 0.16 20.92
C HIS A 92 -3.26 -0.16 22.39
N GLU A 93 -4.46 0.17 22.90
CA GLU A 93 -4.85 -0.12 24.27
C GLU A 93 -5.38 -1.54 24.46
N THR A 94 -6.06 -2.10 23.45
CA THR A 94 -6.80 -3.37 23.55
C THR A 94 -6.23 -4.50 22.68
N TRP A 95 -5.36 -4.19 21.72
CA TRP A 95 -4.72 -5.18 20.87
C TRP A 95 -3.82 -6.13 21.67
N ASP A 96 -3.90 -7.42 21.36
CA ASP A 96 -2.97 -8.45 21.83
C ASP A 96 -1.85 -8.58 20.80
N TYR A 97 -0.66 -8.04 21.13
CA TYR A 97 0.45 -7.96 20.19
C TYR A 97 0.95 -9.37 19.80
N PRO A 98 0.91 -9.75 18.52
CA PRO A 98 1.42 -11.05 18.08
C PRO A 98 2.94 -11.06 18.15
N THR A 99 3.47 -11.92 19.02
CA THR A 99 4.93 -12.10 19.21
C THR A 99 5.58 -12.95 18.12
N GLU A 100 4.77 -13.63 17.29
CA GLU A 100 5.18 -14.26 16.04
C GLU A 100 4.54 -13.48 14.90
N GLN A 101 5.35 -13.00 13.97
CA GLN A 101 4.92 -12.24 12.80
C GLN A 101 5.56 -12.83 11.53
N PRO A 102 4.86 -12.78 10.39
CA PRO A 102 3.67 -11.96 10.15
C PRO A 102 2.39 -12.59 10.70
N PHE A 103 1.41 -11.74 11.03
CA PHE A 103 0.09 -12.15 11.51
C PHE A 103 -1.00 -11.78 10.49
N THR A 104 -2.16 -12.42 10.57
CA THR A 104 -3.31 -12.08 9.71
C THR A 104 -3.99 -10.82 10.21
N MET A 105 -4.11 -9.82 9.35
CA MET A 105 -4.89 -8.62 9.60
C MET A 105 -6.39 -8.91 9.69
N PRO A 106 -7.19 -8.04 10.35
CA PRO A 106 -8.65 -8.16 10.35
C PRO A 106 -9.20 -8.31 8.93
N ALA A 107 -10.09 -9.28 8.76
CA ALA A 107 -10.64 -9.60 7.45
C ALA A 107 -11.29 -8.38 6.79
N LYS A 108 -11.14 -8.28 5.46
CA LYS A 108 -11.69 -7.20 4.62
C LYS A 108 -11.16 -5.79 4.95
N GLN A 109 -10.06 -5.65 5.69
CA GLN A 109 -9.43 -4.35 5.93
C GLN A 109 -8.11 -4.15 5.18
N ARG A 110 -7.35 -5.23 4.95
CA ARG A 110 -6.01 -5.15 4.35
C ARG A 110 -5.76 -6.29 3.36
N ALA A 111 -5.10 -5.97 2.25
CA ALA A 111 -4.52 -6.90 1.30
C ALA A 111 -3.32 -6.28 0.59
N GLY A 112 -2.15 -6.88 0.78
CA GLY A 112 -0.90 -6.52 0.12
C GLY A 112 -0.42 -5.08 0.30
N ILE A 113 0.56 -4.71 -0.53
CA ILE A 113 1.29 -3.46 -0.40
C ILE A 113 0.43 -2.23 -0.75
N LEU A 114 -0.56 -2.36 -1.64
CA LEU A 114 -1.44 -1.24 -2.01
C LEU A 114 -2.42 -0.84 -0.91
N MET A 115 -2.66 -1.73 0.06
CA MET A 115 -3.43 -1.41 1.26
C MET A 115 -2.56 -1.25 2.50
N HIS A 116 -1.24 -1.27 2.34
CA HIS A 116 -0.30 -1.02 3.43
C HIS A 116 -0.25 0.48 3.76
N PRO A 117 -0.28 0.89 5.05
CA PRO A 117 -0.27 2.31 5.43
C PRO A 117 0.88 3.12 4.80
N ALA A 118 2.07 2.53 4.69
CA ALA A 118 3.22 3.15 4.02
C ALA A 118 2.92 3.59 2.57
N TRP A 119 2.26 2.74 1.77
CA TRP A 119 1.89 3.10 0.40
C TRP A 119 0.73 4.10 0.39
N LEU A 120 -0.30 3.86 1.21
CA LEU A 120 -1.47 4.72 1.27
C LEU A 120 -1.11 6.17 1.63
N ILE A 121 -0.23 6.37 2.61
CA ILE A 121 0.26 7.69 3.03
C ILE A 121 1.16 8.32 1.97
N ALA A 122 2.07 7.54 1.36
CA ALA A 122 2.95 8.04 0.32
C ALA A 122 2.19 8.58 -0.90
N TRP A 123 0.96 8.09 -1.13
CA TRP A 123 0.06 8.52 -2.20
C TRP A 123 -1.18 9.23 -1.65
N SER A 124 -1.03 10.01 -0.58
CA SER A 124 -2.02 10.95 -0.06
C SER A 124 -1.53 12.39 -0.15
N GLY A 125 -2.44 13.35 0.03
CA GLY A 125 -2.10 14.74 0.30
C GLY A 125 -1.90 14.98 1.81
N ASN A 126 -1.65 16.23 2.18
CA ASN A 126 -1.47 16.62 3.59
C ASN A 126 -2.79 16.69 4.38
N PHE A 127 -3.92 16.82 3.69
CA PHE A 127 -5.22 17.09 4.31
C PHE A 127 -6.29 16.06 3.93
N ASP A 128 -6.06 15.26 2.90
CA ASP A 128 -7.01 14.29 2.34
C ASP A 128 -6.25 13.16 1.63
N ASN A 129 -6.91 12.00 1.48
CA ASN A 129 -6.41 10.94 0.60
C ASN A 129 -6.40 11.42 -0.86
N ASP A 130 -5.57 10.83 -1.72
CA ASP A 130 -5.48 11.25 -3.13
C ASP A 130 -5.74 10.06 -4.08
N PRO A 131 -7.01 9.80 -4.45
CA PRO A 131 -7.33 8.72 -5.37
C PRO A 131 -6.73 8.95 -6.77
N ILE A 132 -6.54 10.19 -7.21
CA ILE A 132 -5.96 10.47 -8.53
C ILE A 132 -4.51 9.98 -8.57
N ARG A 133 -3.70 10.32 -7.56
CA ARG A 133 -2.30 9.87 -7.45
C ARG A 133 -2.20 8.35 -7.28
N ARG A 134 -3.05 7.75 -6.45
CA ARG A 134 -3.13 6.29 -6.28
C ARG A 134 -3.44 5.58 -7.61
N GLY A 135 -4.42 6.09 -8.35
CA GLY A 135 -4.81 5.56 -9.67
C GLY A 135 -3.74 5.75 -10.74
N LYS A 136 -3.09 6.93 -10.78
CA LYS A 136 -1.92 7.20 -11.63
C LYS A 136 -0.79 6.22 -11.35
N TRP A 137 -0.49 5.97 -10.08
CA TRP A 137 0.55 5.03 -9.68
C TRP A 137 0.25 3.62 -10.23
N ILE A 138 -0.97 3.11 -10.05
CA ILE A 138 -1.39 1.80 -10.57
C ILE A 138 -1.28 1.76 -12.10
N ARG A 139 -1.73 2.82 -12.78
CA ARG A 139 -1.63 2.92 -14.24
C ARG A 139 -0.18 2.80 -14.73
N GLU A 140 0.72 3.54 -14.11
CA GLU A 140 2.12 3.63 -14.55
C GLU A 140 2.93 2.39 -14.16
N HIS A 141 2.73 1.85 -12.95
CA HIS A 141 3.59 0.81 -12.39
C HIS A 141 3.05 -0.61 -12.57
N LEU A 142 1.73 -0.79 -12.56
CA LEU A 142 1.11 -2.12 -12.71
C LEU A 142 0.60 -2.37 -14.13
N LEU A 143 0.08 -1.36 -14.83
CA LEU A 143 -0.44 -1.54 -16.19
C LEU A 143 0.56 -1.14 -17.30
N ALA A 144 1.73 -0.63 -16.90
CA ALA A 144 2.74 -0.05 -17.79
C ALA A 144 2.15 0.98 -18.78
N GLY A 145 1.15 1.73 -18.34
CA GLY A 145 0.62 2.87 -19.07
C GLY A 145 1.50 4.11 -18.90
N SER A 146 1.24 5.13 -19.71
CA SER A 146 1.85 6.44 -19.57
C SER A 146 0.75 7.49 -19.57
N LEU A 147 0.88 8.47 -18.68
CA LEU A 147 -0.02 9.60 -18.59
C LEU A 147 0.78 10.89 -18.76
N PRO A 148 0.24 11.89 -19.48
CA PRO A 148 0.90 13.18 -19.57
C PRO A 148 0.92 13.86 -18.20
N ASP A 149 1.92 14.73 -18.00
CA ASP A 149 1.92 15.63 -16.85
C ASP A 149 0.72 16.58 -16.88
N VAL A 150 0.40 17.14 -15.71
CA VAL A 150 -0.67 18.13 -15.58
C VAL A 150 -0.33 19.33 -16.47
N PRO A 151 -1.22 19.73 -17.40
CA PRO A 151 -0.98 20.90 -18.25
C PRO A 151 -0.81 22.18 -17.42
N LEU A 152 0.13 23.04 -17.84
CA LEU A 152 0.47 24.27 -17.11
C LEU A 152 -0.67 25.29 -17.02
N ASP A 153 -1.64 25.21 -17.93
CA ASP A 153 -2.79 26.10 -18.05
C ASP A 153 -4.01 25.66 -17.23
N VAL A 154 -3.91 24.56 -16.48
CA VAL A 154 -5.01 23.98 -15.71
C VAL A 154 -4.86 24.28 -14.23
N ASN A 155 -5.94 24.76 -13.62
CA ASN A 155 -6.04 24.83 -12.16
C ASN A 155 -6.39 23.44 -11.59
N ALA A 156 -5.38 22.64 -11.27
CA ALA A 156 -5.53 21.30 -10.72
C ALA A 156 -5.79 21.31 -9.20
N VAL A 157 -6.78 22.08 -8.76
CA VAL A 157 -7.19 22.16 -7.35
C VAL A 157 -8.57 21.53 -7.20
N VAL A 158 -8.67 20.55 -6.29
CA VAL A 158 -9.96 19.97 -5.91
C VAL A 158 -10.74 21.02 -5.10
N PRO A 159 -11.98 21.36 -5.49
CA PRO A 159 -12.79 22.33 -4.76
C PRO A 159 -12.89 21.96 -3.28
N ASP A 160 -12.75 22.94 -2.40
CA ASP A 160 -13.00 22.74 -0.97
C ASP A 160 -14.50 22.83 -0.70
N ASN A 161 -15.10 21.72 -0.25
CA ASN A 161 -16.49 21.68 0.16
C ASN A 161 -16.62 20.69 1.31
N PRO A 162 -16.77 21.17 2.56
CA PRO A 162 -16.80 20.30 3.72
C PRO A 162 -18.03 19.38 3.72
N HIS A 163 -19.12 19.72 3.02
CA HIS A 163 -20.35 18.93 3.02
C HIS A 163 -20.37 17.80 1.98
N GLN A 164 -19.28 17.63 1.23
CA GLN A 164 -19.14 16.62 0.18
C GLN A 164 -18.01 15.64 0.52
N THR A 165 -18.21 14.39 0.13
CA THR A 165 -17.13 13.40 0.06
C THR A 165 -16.08 13.80 -0.97
N LEU A 166 -14.89 13.22 -0.88
CA LEU A 166 -13.83 13.48 -1.85
C LEU A 166 -14.26 13.07 -3.27
N ARG A 167 -14.90 11.91 -3.46
CA ARG A 167 -15.49 11.50 -4.74
C ARG A 167 -16.43 12.53 -5.37
N GLU A 168 -17.26 13.17 -4.55
CA GLU A 168 -18.19 14.21 -5.01
C GLU A 168 -17.45 15.49 -5.38
N ARG A 169 -16.45 15.89 -4.59
CA ARG A 169 -15.59 17.04 -4.90
C ARG A 169 -14.81 16.82 -6.20
N LEU A 170 -14.44 15.57 -6.50
CA LEU A 170 -13.76 15.18 -7.73
C LEU A 170 -14.65 15.13 -8.97
N GLN A 171 -15.94 15.42 -8.90
CA GLN A 171 -16.79 15.47 -10.11
C GLN A 171 -16.31 16.50 -11.16
N VAL A 172 -15.57 17.52 -10.74
CA VAL A 172 -14.93 18.49 -11.65
C VAL A 172 -13.94 17.83 -12.62
N THR A 173 -13.38 16.65 -12.29
CA THR A 173 -12.48 15.91 -13.19
C THR A 173 -13.22 15.26 -14.36
N ARG A 174 -14.55 15.23 -14.32
CA ARG A 174 -15.42 14.67 -15.38
C ARG A 174 -15.70 15.64 -16.51
N GLU A 175 -15.25 16.90 -16.40
CA GLU A 175 -15.29 17.84 -17.51
C GLU A 175 -14.49 17.31 -18.72
N ALA A 176 -14.95 17.62 -19.93
CA ALA A 176 -14.45 16.99 -21.16
C ALA A 176 -12.92 17.12 -21.34
N TYR A 177 -12.33 18.23 -20.89
CA TYR A 177 -10.90 18.44 -20.94
C TYR A 177 -10.15 17.54 -19.95
N CYS A 178 -10.55 17.54 -18.67
CA CYS A 178 -9.96 16.74 -17.61
C CYS A 178 -10.12 15.23 -17.85
N TRP A 179 -11.29 14.83 -18.36
CA TRP A 179 -11.63 13.41 -18.55
C TRP A 179 -10.79 12.70 -19.61
N LYS A 180 -10.02 13.43 -20.44
CA LYS A 180 -9.05 12.84 -21.38
C LYS A 180 -8.05 11.93 -20.66
N CYS A 181 -7.57 12.37 -19.50
CA CYS A 181 -6.57 11.68 -18.68
C CYS A 181 -7.22 10.99 -17.47
N HIS A 182 -8.13 11.68 -16.77
CA HIS A 182 -8.77 11.17 -15.54
C HIS A 182 -9.54 9.87 -15.76
N ARG A 183 -10.08 9.65 -16.96
CA ARG A 183 -10.72 8.37 -17.32
C ARG A 183 -9.82 7.14 -17.14
N GLN A 184 -8.50 7.31 -17.13
CA GLN A 184 -7.54 6.21 -16.98
C GLN A 184 -6.97 6.09 -15.57
N MET A 185 -7.23 7.06 -14.68
CA MET A 185 -6.67 7.12 -13.32
C MET A 185 -7.77 6.96 -12.27
N ASP A 186 -8.81 7.79 -12.36
CA ASP A 186 -9.85 7.88 -11.33
C ASP A 186 -10.49 6.51 -11.07
N PRO A 187 -10.87 5.71 -12.09
CA PRO A 187 -11.47 4.39 -11.84
C PRO A 187 -10.54 3.39 -11.12
N LEU A 188 -9.22 3.54 -11.24
CA LEU A 188 -8.23 2.70 -10.55
C LEU A 188 -7.97 3.17 -9.11
N GLY A 189 -8.15 4.47 -8.85
CA GLY A 189 -7.80 5.09 -7.58
C GLY A 189 -8.95 5.29 -6.62
N LEU A 190 -10.14 5.58 -7.13
CA LEU A 190 -11.36 5.79 -6.36
C LEU A 190 -11.77 4.58 -5.48
N PRO A 191 -11.46 3.31 -5.84
CA PRO A 191 -11.68 2.19 -4.92
C PRO A 191 -10.91 2.31 -3.59
N PHE A 192 -9.80 3.04 -3.56
CA PHE A 192 -9.00 3.26 -2.36
C PHE A 192 -9.56 4.35 -1.45
N GLU A 193 -10.72 4.96 -1.75
CA GLU A 193 -11.39 5.85 -0.80
C GLU A 193 -11.83 5.16 0.49
N GLN A 194 -11.84 3.82 0.51
CA GLN A 194 -11.94 3.00 1.71
C GLN A 194 -10.76 3.18 2.68
N PHE A 195 -9.74 3.97 2.32
CA PHE A 195 -8.64 4.36 3.19
C PHE A 195 -8.49 5.88 3.21
N ASP A 196 -8.35 6.44 4.41
CA ASP A 196 -8.04 7.85 4.56
C ASP A 196 -6.58 8.20 4.23
N ASP A 197 -6.19 9.44 4.49
CA ASP A 197 -4.87 10.01 4.24
C ASP A 197 -3.77 9.34 5.07
N PHE A 198 -4.09 8.92 6.30
CA PHE A 198 -3.25 8.12 7.19
C PHE A 198 -3.27 6.62 6.87
N GLY A 199 -4.02 6.22 5.85
CA GLY A 199 -4.16 4.84 5.43
C GLY A 199 -5.06 3.99 6.32
N ARG A 200 -5.86 4.58 7.23
CA ARG A 200 -6.82 3.87 8.08
C ARG A 200 -8.03 3.47 7.24
N HIS A 201 -8.45 2.21 7.35
CA HIS A 201 -9.65 1.70 6.71
C HIS A 201 -10.90 2.40 7.26
N ARG A 202 -11.83 2.76 6.38
CA ARG A 202 -13.09 3.42 6.69
C ARG A 202 -14.20 2.96 5.75
N THR A 203 -15.44 3.03 6.23
CA THR A 203 -16.66 2.79 5.42
C THR A 203 -17.52 4.05 5.28
N ARG A 204 -17.12 5.13 5.94
CA ARG A 204 -17.77 6.44 5.90
C ARG A 204 -16.72 7.53 5.89
N ALA A 205 -16.96 8.58 5.13
CA ALA A 205 -16.16 9.81 5.15
C ALA A 205 -16.78 10.78 6.15
N LEU A 206 -15.92 11.49 6.87
CA LEU A 206 -16.32 12.63 7.70
C LEU A 206 -16.60 13.82 6.75
N VAL A 207 -17.71 14.50 7.00
CA VAL A 207 -18.14 15.71 6.30
C VAL A 207 -18.60 16.74 7.33
N GLY A 208 -18.49 18.01 6.99
CA GLY A 208 -18.89 19.16 7.81
C GLY A 208 -17.74 19.74 8.64
N GLU A 209 -16.56 19.14 8.63
CA GLU A 209 -15.37 19.61 9.35
C GLU A 209 -14.13 19.61 8.46
N LEU A 210 -13.30 20.65 8.57
CA LEU A 210 -12.23 20.96 7.62
C LEU A 210 -10.92 20.19 7.88
N LEU A 211 -10.79 19.50 9.02
CA LEU A 211 -9.60 18.77 9.42
C LEU A 211 -10.00 17.50 10.16
N THR A 212 -9.65 16.33 9.63
CA THR A 212 -10.05 15.03 10.20
C THR A 212 -8.87 14.26 10.82
N ILE A 213 -7.77 14.97 11.05
CA ILE A 213 -6.49 14.44 11.57
C ILE A 213 -6.71 13.67 12.89
N PHE A 214 -7.59 14.18 13.74
CA PHE A 214 -7.94 13.62 15.04
C PHE A 214 -9.42 13.19 15.07
N PRO A 215 -9.80 12.08 14.40
CA PRO A 215 -11.20 11.69 14.24
C PRO A 215 -11.94 11.51 15.58
N GLU A 216 -11.22 11.20 16.66
CA GLU A 216 -11.73 11.14 18.03
C GLU A 216 -12.19 12.49 18.60
N ARG A 217 -11.72 13.61 18.03
CA ARG A 217 -12.15 14.98 18.40
C ARG A 217 -13.36 15.46 17.61
N HIS A 218 -13.80 14.70 16.61
CA HIS A 218 -14.88 15.02 15.69
C HIS A 218 -16.06 14.06 15.86
N THR A 219 -16.51 13.87 17.11
CA THR A 219 -17.59 12.93 17.46
C THR A 219 -18.95 13.39 16.93
N GLU A 220 -19.15 14.70 16.76
CA GLU A 220 -20.38 15.30 16.25
C GLU A 220 -20.38 15.51 14.73
N ALA A 221 -19.24 15.29 14.06
CA ALA A 221 -19.12 15.44 12.62
C ALA A 221 -20.07 14.50 11.87
N ALA A 222 -20.71 15.04 10.83
CA ALA A 222 -21.56 14.24 9.96
C ALA A 222 -20.72 13.20 9.20
N ARG A 223 -21.31 12.03 8.94
CA ARG A 223 -20.64 10.91 8.26
C ARG A 223 -21.47 10.44 7.09
N GLN A 224 -20.89 10.45 5.90
CA GLN A 224 -21.52 9.94 4.69
C GLN A 224 -20.91 8.60 4.28
N PRO A 225 -21.70 7.63 3.78
CA PRO A 225 -21.15 6.43 3.16
C PRO A 225 -20.20 6.80 2.03
N ILE A 226 -19.09 6.07 1.92
CA ILE A 226 -18.21 6.19 0.75
C ILE A 226 -18.67 5.23 -0.33
N ASP A 227 -18.54 5.68 -1.57
CA ASP A 227 -18.57 4.81 -2.73
C ASP A 227 -17.13 4.36 -3.03
N VAL A 228 -16.93 3.06 -3.17
CA VAL A 228 -15.62 2.41 -3.38
C VAL A 228 -15.58 1.62 -4.69
N THR A 229 -16.60 1.78 -5.53
CA THR A 229 -16.61 1.20 -6.88
C THR A 229 -15.54 1.84 -7.75
N GLY A 230 -15.09 1.11 -8.77
CA GLY A 230 -14.17 1.61 -9.78
C GLY A 230 -14.09 0.67 -10.96
N ALA A 231 -13.04 0.79 -11.77
CA ALA A 231 -12.85 -0.06 -12.93
C ALA A 231 -11.40 -0.14 -13.36
N VAL A 232 -11.03 -1.25 -14.02
CA VAL A 232 -9.86 -1.29 -14.88
C VAL A 232 -10.30 -0.93 -16.30
N VAL A 233 -9.61 0.03 -16.91
CA VAL A 233 -9.99 0.59 -18.21
C VAL A 233 -8.77 0.80 -19.07
N ALA A 234 -8.86 0.53 -20.37
CA ALA A 234 -7.77 0.76 -21.32
C ALA A 234 -6.43 0.15 -20.85
N SER A 235 -6.46 -1.04 -20.24
CA SER A 235 -5.25 -1.73 -19.81
C SER A 235 -4.41 -2.28 -20.98
N GLY A 236 -5.04 -2.40 -22.16
CA GLY A 236 -4.48 -3.10 -23.31
C GLY A 236 -4.78 -4.61 -23.29
N ASP A 237 -5.49 -5.10 -22.27
CA ASP A 237 -5.99 -6.47 -22.15
C ASP A 237 -7.49 -6.45 -21.83
N GLN A 238 -8.32 -6.84 -22.81
CA GLN A 238 -9.77 -6.80 -22.65
C GLN A 238 -10.28 -7.74 -21.56
N ALA A 239 -9.54 -8.82 -21.23
CA ALA A 239 -9.92 -9.73 -20.15
C ALA A 239 -9.69 -9.11 -18.75
N LEU A 240 -8.84 -8.08 -18.67
CA LEU A 240 -8.54 -7.36 -17.45
C LEU A 240 -9.51 -6.18 -17.21
N ASP A 241 -9.97 -5.55 -18.29
CA ASP A 241 -10.85 -4.38 -18.23
C ASP A 241 -12.25 -4.74 -17.70
N GLY A 242 -12.83 -3.84 -16.91
CA GLY A 242 -14.17 -3.99 -16.33
C GLY A 242 -14.33 -3.32 -14.96
N GLU A 243 -15.58 -3.18 -14.53
CA GLU A 243 -15.94 -2.64 -13.22
C GLU A 243 -15.46 -3.55 -12.08
N VAL A 244 -15.18 -2.95 -10.92
CA VAL A 244 -14.80 -3.60 -9.66
C VAL A 244 -15.60 -2.98 -8.52
N GLU A 245 -16.02 -3.81 -7.56
CA GLU A 245 -16.84 -3.39 -6.43
C GLU A 245 -16.05 -2.57 -5.40
N ASN A 246 -14.77 -2.85 -5.24
CA ASN A 246 -13.91 -2.27 -4.22
C ASN A 246 -12.42 -2.49 -4.52
N ALA A 247 -11.55 -1.94 -3.67
CA ALA A 247 -10.11 -2.08 -3.87
C ALA A 247 -9.65 -3.55 -3.77
N PHE A 248 -10.28 -4.41 -2.96
CA PHE A 248 -9.85 -5.82 -2.86
C PHE A 248 -10.03 -6.56 -4.18
N GLU A 249 -11.20 -6.41 -4.80
CA GLU A 249 -11.45 -7.00 -6.11
C GLU A 249 -10.47 -6.45 -7.15
N LEU A 250 -10.21 -5.15 -7.12
CA LEU A 250 -9.21 -4.53 -7.99
C LEU A 250 -7.83 -5.16 -7.83
N VAL A 251 -7.30 -5.27 -6.61
CA VAL A 251 -5.93 -5.79 -6.42
C VAL A 251 -5.83 -7.26 -6.76
N HIS A 252 -6.86 -8.07 -6.46
CA HIS A 252 -6.88 -9.49 -6.85
C HIS A 252 -6.94 -9.64 -8.37
N ARG A 253 -7.77 -8.84 -9.05
CA ARG A 253 -7.87 -8.84 -10.50
C ARG A 253 -6.54 -8.43 -11.15
N LEU A 254 -5.85 -7.43 -10.61
CA LEU A 254 -4.52 -7.03 -11.05
C LEU A 254 -3.47 -8.11 -10.78
N ALA A 255 -3.53 -8.76 -9.62
CA ALA A 255 -2.60 -9.82 -9.23
C ALA A 255 -2.67 -11.07 -10.11
N ASP A 256 -3.85 -11.37 -10.66
CA ASP A 256 -4.06 -12.51 -11.56
C ASP A 256 -3.78 -12.20 -13.04
N SER A 257 -3.41 -10.96 -13.35
CA SER A 257 -3.22 -10.51 -14.73
C SER A 257 -1.83 -10.84 -15.28
N PRO A 258 -1.72 -11.53 -16.43
CA PRO A 258 -0.47 -11.66 -17.16
C PRO A 258 0.11 -10.30 -17.57
N ARG A 259 -0.75 -9.33 -17.92
CA ARG A 259 -0.33 -7.97 -18.29
C ARG A 259 0.39 -7.28 -17.13
N VAL A 260 -0.14 -7.40 -15.91
CA VAL A 260 0.48 -6.81 -14.71
C VAL A 260 1.80 -7.52 -14.38
N ARG A 261 1.84 -8.85 -14.52
CA ARG A 261 3.08 -9.61 -14.38
C ARG A 261 4.16 -9.20 -15.38
N GLN A 262 3.81 -8.99 -16.64
CA GLN A 262 4.74 -8.48 -17.65
C GLN A 262 5.23 -7.06 -17.32
N SER A 263 4.38 -6.20 -16.76
CA SER A 263 4.81 -4.89 -16.24
C SER A 263 5.84 -5.04 -15.12
N PHE A 264 5.58 -5.94 -14.18
CA PHE A 264 6.49 -6.26 -13.08
C PHE A 264 7.86 -6.76 -13.60
N VAL A 265 7.88 -7.67 -14.59
CA VAL A 265 9.10 -8.14 -15.25
C VAL A 265 9.85 -6.99 -15.93
N ARG A 266 9.14 -6.08 -16.62
CA ARG A 266 9.76 -4.89 -17.24
C ARG A 266 10.41 -3.98 -16.20
N HIS A 267 9.79 -3.78 -15.04
CA HIS A 267 10.38 -2.97 -13.97
C HIS A 267 11.61 -3.66 -13.36
N ALA A 268 11.58 -4.98 -13.17
CA ALA A 268 12.75 -5.75 -12.75
C ALA A 268 13.90 -5.61 -13.77
N PHE A 269 13.60 -5.73 -15.07
CA PHE A 269 14.56 -5.47 -16.14
C PHE A 269 15.18 -4.08 -16.01
N ARG A 270 14.36 -3.02 -15.93
CA ARG A 270 14.87 -1.64 -15.86
C ARG A 270 15.82 -1.42 -14.69
N PHE A 271 15.46 -1.96 -13.53
CA PHE A 271 16.26 -1.84 -12.32
C PHE A 271 17.62 -2.54 -12.47
N TRP A 272 17.63 -3.83 -12.84
CA TRP A 272 18.86 -4.63 -12.89
C TRP A 272 19.74 -4.32 -14.11
N MET A 273 19.14 -3.93 -15.22
CA MET A 273 19.87 -3.56 -16.44
C MET A 273 20.38 -2.11 -16.37
N GLY A 274 19.73 -1.26 -15.56
CA GLY A 274 20.05 0.15 -15.41
C GLY A 274 19.64 1.01 -16.61
N ARG A 275 18.68 0.54 -17.43
CA ARG A 275 18.20 1.23 -18.63
C ARG A 275 16.76 0.84 -18.98
N ASN A 276 16.11 1.65 -19.80
CA ASN A 276 14.85 1.26 -20.42
C ASN A 276 15.05 0.15 -21.45
N GLU A 277 14.04 -0.71 -21.57
CA GLU A 277 13.96 -1.76 -22.58
C GLU A 277 13.72 -1.15 -23.98
N THR A 278 14.27 -1.82 -24.99
CA THR A 278 14.00 -1.57 -26.41
C THR A 278 13.23 -2.76 -27.00
N LEU A 279 12.84 -2.67 -28.27
CA LEU A 279 12.19 -3.80 -28.95
C LEU A 279 13.13 -5.02 -29.05
N GLU A 280 14.45 -4.82 -29.09
CA GLU A 280 15.44 -5.90 -29.15
C GLU A 280 15.51 -6.71 -27.85
N ASP A 281 15.06 -6.15 -26.73
CA ASP A 281 15.01 -6.85 -25.44
C ASP A 281 13.80 -7.79 -25.30
N SER A 282 12.90 -7.84 -26.29
CA SER A 282 11.70 -8.66 -26.23
C SER A 282 11.99 -10.14 -25.88
N PRO A 283 12.99 -10.82 -26.51
CA PRO A 283 13.32 -12.20 -26.15
C PRO A 283 13.79 -12.36 -24.69
N VAL A 284 14.52 -11.38 -24.16
CA VAL A 284 15.01 -11.39 -22.78
C VAL A 284 13.85 -11.24 -21.79
N LEU A 285 12.93 -10.31 -22.06
CA LEU A 285 11.72 -10.11 -21.24
C LEU A 285 10.80 -11.33 -21.27
N MET A 286 10.63 -11.97 -22.43
CA MET A 286 9.85 -13.20 -22.56
C MET A 286 10.47 -14.36 -21.79
N ALA A 287 11.79 -14.58 -21.93
CA ALA A 287 12.50 -15.62 -21.18
C ALA A 287 12.40 -15.40 -19.66
N ALA A 288 12.48 -14.14 -19.22
CA ALA A 288 12.34 -13.75 -17.83
C ALA A 288 10.92 -14.02 -17.29
N ASP A 289 9.85 -13.65 -18.04
CA ASP A 289 8.46 -13.98 -17.68
C ASP A 289 8.23 -15.50 -17.63
N GLU A 290 8.76 -16.25 -18.61
CA GLU A 290 8.67 -17.71 -18.64
C GLU A 290 9.39 -18.36 -17.45
N ALA A 291 10.59 -17.87 -17.09
CA ALA A 291 11.33 -18.34 -15.93
C ALA A 291 10.53 -18.10 -14.64
N TYR A 292 9.93 -16.91 -14.49
CA TYR A 292 9.05 -16.58 -13.37
C TYR A 292 7.86 -17.54 -13.28
N VAL A 293 7.14 -17.75 -14.38
CA VAL A 293 5.94 -18.63 -14.40
C VAL A 293 6.30 -20.09 -14.13
N ARG A 294 7.32 -20.64 -14.81
CA ARG A 294 7.71 -22.06 -14.69
C ARG A 294 8.22 -22.45 -13.31
N THR A 295 8.71 -21.48 -12.54
CA THR A 295 9.24 -21.69 -11.18
C THR A 295 8.24 -21.33 -10.09
N GLY A 296 6.95 -21.17 -10.43
CA GLY A 296 5.90 -20.87 -9.45
C GLY A 296 5.97 -19.44 -8.93
N GLY A 297 6.35 -18.48 -9.77
CA GLY A 297 6.39 -17.06 -9.47
C GLY A 297 7.59 -16.61 -8.62
N SER A 298 8.75 -17.26 -8.81
CA SER A 298 10.00 -16.93 -8.11
C SER A 298 10.64 -15.66 -8.68
N MET A 299 10.86 -14.68 -7.80
CA MET A 299 11.62 -13.48 -8.12
C MET A 299 13.10 -13.80 -8.30
N LYS A 300 13.66 -14.75 -7.53
CA LYS A 300 15.08 -15.14 -7.66
C LYS A 300 15.34 -15.79 -9.02
N ALA A 301 14.43 -16.63 -9.52
CA ALA A 301 14.51 -17.22 -10.86
C ALA A 301 14.39 -16.15 -11.96
N LEU A 302 13.46 -15.20 -11.79
CA LEU A 302 13.33 -14.05 -12.71
C LEU A 302 14.64 -13.26 -12.80
N ILE A 303 15.21 -12.89 -11.64
CA ILE A 303 16.47 -12.13 -11.58
C ILE A 303 17.61 -12.96 -12.20
N ALA A 304 17.72 -14.24 -11.87
CA ALA A 304 18.74 -15.11 -12.46
C ALA A 304 18.64 -15.17 -14.00
N SER A 305 17.42 -15.24 -14.54
CA SER A 305 17.19 -15.20 -16.00
C SER A 305 17.62 -13.87 -16.62
N LEU A 306 17.37 -12.74 -15.95
CA LEU A 306 17.79 -11.42 -16.43
C LEU A 306 19.31 -11.26 -16.40
N LEU A 307 19.95 -11.61 -15.28
CA LEU A 307 21.38 -11.44 -15.05
C LEU A 307 22.26 -12.44 -15.83
N SER A 308 21.67 -13.51 -16.36
CA SER A 308 22.35 -14.47 -17.24
C SER A 308 22.07 -14.22 -18.73
N SER A 309 21.31 -13.19 -19.08
CA SER A 309 20.99 -12.86 -20.47
C SER A 309 22.16 -12.18 -21.19
N ASP A 310 22.22 -12.34 -22.51
CA ASP A 310 23.18 -11.63 -23.37
C ASP A 310 23.11 -10.11 -23.19
N ALA A 311 21.91 -9.58 -23.00
CA ALA A 311 21.69 -8.15 -22.76
C ALA A 311 22.42 -7.64 -21.51
N PHE A 312 22.61 -8.51 -20.51
CA PHE A 312 23.36 -8.18 -19.29
C PHE A 312 24.85 -8.48 -19.44
N LEU A 313 25.19 -9.68 -19.92
CA LEU A 313 26.56 -10.17 -20.02
C LEU A 313 27.41 -9.36 -21.00
N TYR A 314 26.83 -8.89 -22.10
CA TYR A 314 27.53 -8.10 -23.12
C TYR A 314 27.21 -6.61 -23.02
N ARG A 315 26.77 -6.13 -21.84
CA ARG A 315 26.53 -4.71 -21.61
C ARG A 315 27.82 -3.93 -21.79
N LYS A 316 27.92 -3.16 -22.87
CA LYS A 316 29.01 -2.21 -23.07
C LYS A 316 28.92 -1.15 -21.97
N GLN A 317 30.05 -0.86 -21.31
CA GLN A 317 30.14 0.34 -20.48
C GLN A 317 29.83 1.55 -21.36
N GLN A 318 28.76 2.26 -21.01
CA GLN A 318 28.54 3.62 -21.48
C GLN A 318 29.34 4.57 -20.60
#